data_AF-A0A8X6X9R9-F1
#
_entry.id   AF-A0A8X6X9R9-F1
#
_cell.length_a   1.000
_cell.length_b   1.000
_cell.length_c   1.000
_cell.angle_alpha   90.00
_cell.angle_beta   90.00
_cell.angle_gamma   90.00
#
_symmetry.space_group_name_H-M   'P 1'
#
loop_
_entity.id
_entity.type
_entity.pdbx_description
1 polymer ?
#
loop_
_entity_poly.entity_id
_entity_poly.type
_entity_poly.pdbx_seq_one_letter_code
_entity_poly.pdbx_strand_id
1 'polypeptide(L)'
;MMKGLTISSLKKHYSLIPLFVILGGGMLLSAGYLARLAFKNPEVSWRKKSNPEPWQEYSEKRYKLFHIKEEPEYKKIKEQRPEF
;
A
#
# COMPACT_ATOMS: atom_id res chain seq x y z
N MET A 1 35.98 10.36 -9.13
CA MET A 1 34.52 10.50 -9.26
C MET A 1 33.94 9.19 -9.80
N MET A 2 32.98 8.59 -9.11
CA MET A 2 32.43 7.27 -9.48
C MET A 2 31.75 7.35 -10.85
N LYS A 3 32.24 6.57 -11.82
CA LYS A 3 31.63 6.41 -13.15
C LYS A 3 30.42 5.47 -12.97
N GLY A 4 29.22 5.96 -13.27
CA GLY A 4 27.98 5.15 -13.21
C GLY A 4 26.79 5.78 -12.48
N LEU A 5 27.01 6.80 -11.64
CA LEU A 5 25.93 7.47 -10.88
C LEU A 5 25.50 8.83 -11.45
N THR A 6 26.20 9.33 -12.47
CA THR A 6 25.87 10.59 -13.14
C THR A 6 25.03 10.35 -14.39
N ILE A 7 24.10 11.27 -14.68
CA ILE A 7 23.20 11.21 -15.85
C ILE A 7 24.01 11.08 -17.17
N SER A 8 25.16 11.73 -17.27
CA SER A 8 26.07 11.60 -18.42
C SER A 8 26.68 10.20 -18.57
N SER A 9 26.88 9.47 -17.47
CA SER A 9 27.40 8.09 -17.50
C SER A 9 26.30 7.10 -17.87
N LEU A 10 25.05 7.37 -17.49
CA LEU A 10 23.88 6.54 -17.81
C LEU A 10 23.52 6.62 -19.30
N LYS A 11 23.66 7.80 -19.92
CA LYS A 11 23.48 7.98 -21.39
C LYS A 11 24.56 7.26 -22.22
N LYS A 12 25.74 7.01 -21.64
CA LYS A 12 26.84 6.31 -22.33
C LYS A 12 26.70 4.78 -22.25
N HIS A 13 26.01 4.28 -21.22
CA HIS A 13 25.79 2.85 -20.99
C HIS A 13 24.30 2.53 -20.88
N TYR A 14 23.64 2.37 -22.02
CA TYR A 14 22.20 2.09 -22.11
C TYR A 14 21.76 0.82 -21.35
N SER A 15 22.67 -0.15 -21.16
CA SER A 15 22.41 -1.37 -20.40
C SER A 15 22.13 -1.13 -18.91
N LEU A 16 22.52 0.01 -18.34
CA LEU A 16 22.24 0.35 -16.93
C LEU A 16 20.81 0.85 -16.71
N ILE A 17 20.14 1.37 -17.75
CA ILE A 17 18.78 1.93 -17.66
C ILE A 17 17.77 0.89 -17.16
N PRO A 18 17.66 -0.33 -17.73
CA PRO A 18 16.69 -1.33 -17.25
C PRO A 18 16.97 -1.76 -15.81
N LEU A 19 18.24 -1.82 -15.39
CA LEU A 19 18.60 -2.14 -14.00
C LEU A 19 18.08 -1.09 -13.01
N PHE A 20 18.28 0.19 -13.32
CA PHE A 20 17.77 1.28 -12.48
C PHE A 20 16.24 1.37 -12.49
N VAL A 21 15.58 1.05 -13.59
CA VAL A 21 14.12 1.04 -13.67
C VAL A 21 13.53 -0.06 -12.79
N ILE A 22 14.08 -1.28 -12.82
CA ILE A 22 13.60 -2.38 -11.97
C ILE A 22 13.89 -2.09 -10.49
N LEU A 23 15.08 -1.61 -10.16
CA LEU A 23 15.46 -1.25 -8.80
C LEU A 23 14.59 -0.11 -8.26
N GLY A 24 14.50 1.01 -9.01
CA GLY A 24 13.70 2.16 -8.65
C GLY A 24 12.22 1.82 -8.58
N GLY A 25 11.71 1.01 -9.51
CA GLY A 25 10.36 0.47 -9.50
C GLY A 25 10.09 -0.35 -8.24
N GLY A 26 10.99 -1.27 -7.86
CA GLY A 26 10.88 -2.06 -6.64
C GLY A 26 10.86 -1.21 -5.37
N MET A 27 11.74 -0.20 -5.29
CA MET A 27 11.78 0.74 -4.17
C MET A 27 10.49 1.56 -4.07
N LEU A 28 9.99 2.08 -5.19
CA LEU A 28 8.74 2.85 -5.24
C LEU A 28 7.53 2.01 -4.85
N LEU A 29 7.45 0.76 -5.34
CA LEU A 29 6.36 -0.16 -4.98
C LEU A 29 6.38 -0.53 -3.50
N SER A 30 7.57 -0.80 -2.94
CA SER A 30 7.74 -1.12 -1.52
C SER A 30 7.33 0.06 -0.63
N ALA A 31 7.84 1.26 -0.93
CA ALA A 31 7.48 2.48 -0.21
C ALA A 31 5.97 2.80 -0.36
N GLY A 32 5.41 2.63 -1.55
CA GLY A 32 3.99 2.82 -1.81
C GLY A 32 3.10 1.85 -1.03
N TYR A 33 3.49 0.58 -0.93
CA TYR A 33 2.75 -0.41 -0.15
C TYR A 33 2.82 -0.12 1.35
N LEU A 34 3.99 0.28 1.87
CA LEU A 34 4.14 0.70 3.26
C LEU A 34 3.30 1.95 3.57
N ALA A 35 3.29 2.95 2.69
CA ALA A 35 2.44 4.12 2.84
C ALA A 35 0.95 3.75 2.86
N ARG A 36 0.52 2.84 1.97
CA ARG A 36 -0.84 2.32 1.97
C ARG A 36 -1.19 1.62 3.28
N LEU A 37 -0.29 0.77 3.78
CA LEU A 37 -0.46 0.07 5.06
C LEU A 37 -0.52 1.06 6.23
N ALA A 38 0.31 2.11 6.22
CA ALA A 38 0.31 3.14 7.24
C ALA A 38 -1.04 3.88 7.30
N PHE A 39 -1.61 4.28 6.17
CA PHE A 39 -2.79 5.15 6.17
C PHE A 39 -4.14 4.43 6.09
N LYS A 40 -4.21 3.23 5.50
CA LYS A 40 -5.47 2.53 5.23
C LYS A 40 -5.67 1.28 6.10
N ASN A 41 -4.83 1.04 7.10
CA ASN A 41 -4.97 -0.13 7.97
C ASN A 41 -5.88 0.19 9.16
N PRO A 42 -6.97 -0.59 9.38
CA PRO A 42 -7.88 -0.39 10.52
C PRO A 42 -7.20 -0.50 11.89
N GLU A 43 -6.06 -1.19 11.98
CA GLU A 43 -5.31 -1.36 13.23
C GLU A 43 -4.34 -0.20 13.54
N VAL A 44 -4.11 0.70 12.57
CA VAL A 44 -3.12 1.79 12.72
C VAL A 44 -3.86 3.13 12.83
N SER A 45 -4.00 3.62 14.06
CA SER A 45 -4.57 4.96 14.31
C SER A 45 -3.47 6.00 14.58
N TRP A 46 -3.33 6.94 13.64
CA TRP A 46 -2.49 8.14 13.81
C TRP A 46 -3.12 9.19 14.73
N ARG A 47 -4.42 9.07 15.04
CA ARG A 47 -5.20 10.03 15.83
C ARG A 47 -6.01 9.34 16.91
N LYS A 48 -5.32 8.89 17.96
CA LYS A 48 -5.91 8.19 19.12
C LYS A 48 -7.04 8.95 19.83
N LYS A 49 -7.05 10.29 19.78
CA LYS A 49 -8.05 11.12 20.49
C LYS A 49 -9.33 11.39 19.68
N SER A 50 -9.25 11.36 18.36
CA SER A 50 -10.39 11.72 17.48
C SER A 50 -11.08 10.51 16.87
N ASN A 51 -10.42 9.35 16.86
CA ASN A 51 -10.96 8.10 16.35
C ASN A 51 -10.48 6.95 17.25
N PRO A 52 -11.12 6.75 18.42
CA PRO A 52 -10.74 5.72 19.38
C PRO A 52 -10.96 4.29 18.83
N GLU A 53 -11.86 4.14 17.84
CA GLU A 53 -12.22 2.84 17.25
C GLU A 53 -12.03 2.81 15.71
N PRO A 54 -10.79 2.83 15.22
CA PRO A 54 -10.48 2.89 13.79
C PRO A 54 -11.03 1.72 12.96
N TRP A 55 -11.31 0.57 13.59
CA TRP A 55 -11.94 -0.58 12.95
C TRP A 55 -13.40 -0.34 12.57
N GLN A 56 -14.13 0.60 13.20
CA GLN A 56 -15.52 0.90 12.83
C GLN A 56 -15.63 1.45 11.40
N GLU A 57 -14.63 2.21 10.92
CA GLU A 57 -14.63 2.75 9.55
C GLU A 57 -14.52 1.65 8.47
N TYR A 58 -13.88 0.53 8.84
CA TYR A 58 -13.72 -0.64 7.99
C TYR A 58 -14.76 -1.74 8.27
N SER A 59 -15.74 -1.51 9.14
CA SER A 59 -16.83 -2.46 9.43
C SER A 59 -17.60 -2.86 8.15
N GLU A 60 -17.80 -1.92 7.23
CA GLU A 60 -18.49 -2.16 5.95
C GLU A 60 -17.53 -2.27 4.75
N LYS A 61 -16.23 -2.01 4.95
CA LYS A 61 -15.25 -1.88 3.85
C LYS A 61 -14.23 -3.01 3.92
N ARG A 62 -13.91 -3.61 2.76
CA ARG A 62 -12.84 -4.61 2.67
C ARG A 62 -11.46 -3.96 2.70
N TYR A 63 -10.56 -4.56 3.46
CA TYR A 63 -9.16 -4.15 3.54
C TYR A 63 -8.26 -4.82 2.46
N LYS A 64 -8.74 -5.81 1.70
CA LYS A 64 -7.93 -6.50 0.67
C LYS A 64 -7.59 -5.57 -0.50
N LEU A 65 -6.43 -5.76 -1.11
CA LEU A 65 -5.92 -4.89 -2.19
C LEU A 65 -6.45 -5.30 -3.58
N PHE A 66 -6.75 -6.58 -3.81
CA PHE A 66 -7.34 -7.09 -5.05
C PHE A 66 -8.52 -8.03 -4.75
N HIS A 67 -9.52 -8.00 -5.62
CA HIS A 67 -10.70 -8.87 -5.55
C HIS A 67 -10.66 -9.84 -6.74
N ILE A 68 -10.68 -11.14 -6.45
CA ILE A 68 -10.91 -12.21 -7.44
C ILE A 68 -12.40 -12.55 -7.30
N LYS A 69 -13.15 -12.59 -8.41
CA LYS A 69 -14.63 -12.48 -8.44
C LYS A 69 -15.37 -13.45 -7.51
N GLU A 70 -16.55 -12.97 -7.11
CA GLU A 70 -17.61 -13.58 -6.28
C GLU A 70 -17.24 -13.76 -4.80
N GLU A 71 -17.38 -12.67 -4.02
CA GLU A 71 -17.30 -12.69 -2.55
C GLU A 71 -18.69 -12.49 -1.91
N PRO A 72 -18.92 -13.06 -0.70
CA PRO A 72 -20.18 -12.92 0.04
C PRO A 72 -20.48 -11.46 0.38
N GLU A 73 -21.75 -11.05 0.25
CA GLU A 73 -22.21 -9.71 0.61
C GLU A 73 -21.86 -9.38 2.08
N TYR A 74 -20.97 -8.42 2.31
CA TYR A 74 -20.60 -7.95 3.66
C TYR A 74 -21.78 -7.52 4.51
N LYS A 75 -22.86 -7.06 3.86
CA LYS A 75 -24.14 -6.75 4.50
C LYS A 75 -24.70 -7.93 5.30
N LYS A 76 -24.59 -9.17 4.78
CA LYS A 76 -25.06 -10.39 5.45
C LYS A 76 -24.20 -10.78 6.66
N ILE A 77 -22.91 -10.44 6.64
CA ILE A 77 -21.97 -10.73 7.74
C ILE A 77 -22.17 -9.72 8.89
N LYS A 78 -22.51 -8.47 8.55
CA LYS A 78 -22.73 -7.38 9.51
C LYS A 78 -23.86 -7.68 10.49
N GLU A 79 -24.95 -8.25 10.01
CA GLU A 79 -26.12 -8.63 10.82
C GLU A 79 -25.83 -9.70 11.88
N GLN A 80 -24.71 -10.43 11.74
CA GLN A 80 -24.31 -11.49 12.67
C GLN A 80 -23.36 -11.01 13.78
N ARG A 81 -22.81 -9.78 13.69
CA ARG A 81 -21.79 -9.28 14.63
C ARG A 81 -22.42 -8.31 15.64
N PRO A 82 -22.12 -8.44 16.95
CA PRO A 82 -22.61 -7.48 17.93
C PRO A 82 -22.08 -6.07 17.63
N GLU A 83 -22.99 -5.10 17.62
CA GLU A 83 -22.69 -3.66 17.59
C GLU A 83 -22.28 -3.25 19.02
N PHE A 84 -21.13 -2.59 19.16
CA PHE A 84 -20.60 -2.08 20.43
C PHE A 84 -20.62 -0.55 20.43
#